data_AF-L7UGK7-F1
#
_entry.id   AF-L7UGK7-F1
#
_cell.length_a   1.000
_cell.length_b   1.000
_cell.length_c   1.000
_cell.angle_alpha   90.00
_cell.angle_beta   90.00
_cell.angle_gamma   90.00
#
_symmetry.space_group_name_H-M   'P 1'
#
loop_
_entity.id
_entity.type
_entity.pdbx_description
1 polymer ?
#
loop_
_entity_poly.entity_id
_entity_poly.type
_entity_poly.pdbx_seq_one_letter_code
_entity_poly.pdbx_strand_id
1 'polypeptide(L)'
;MTTIQRGSRRQVESRTTERTEARPATRNESVRTNATQDAFQPATSGRAAGARLGATVGAAEVQTTGATPVAPAALSPSELRAAEQTIAQAHDSRDATAVAEWLRNNPDPAKQAAFMDLMFQYGDVAGGILDDVQRLPESDRALLSQALDNAYRSGAISPEELSGAVAAAHRGELPGETHEGLASIVAGTGNPDLIETYARREMEIVRENGGYDQQRSAAVATALAGLPPDRLQAFLAANPEGMADVIKNINAAGPDATYSPALGQLLDAAARINPPTAESLKVFTDSVSQLGENRESRAAAARFFTQHGDAVLSSLQDQSGSLGLDGQKKMSEFFARTLFSPPQDYPGGDAFRQNVMQRLETMNAGLAQHANENPPSQEAKRSARLMGSLVGSLEGGFQVAVDELNKRNDAVKGMVDLLFSAKSFLPNLPIPGAGKLKDLTIDQLQRWVTSNLQEKAQTPSEAIPFHRAFGEQIANPDLRTDYDAARGDAFLNRQRGLT
;
A
#
# COMPACT_ATOMS: atom_id res chain seq x y z
N MET A 1 38.03 30.26 -18.31
CA MET A 1 37.98 28.85 -18.77
C MET A 1 39.19 28.15 -18.19
N THR A 2 39.00 27.36 -17.13
CA THR A 2 40.04 26.50 -16.57
C THR A 2 39.37 25.32 -15.91
N THR A 3 39.52 24.17 -16.55
CA THR A 3 38.94 22.87 -16.22
C THR A 3 39.72 22.27 -15.05
N ILE A 4 39.04 21.91 -13.96
CA ILE A 4 39.66 21.16 -12.85
C ILE A 4 39.40 19.67 -13.11
N GLN A 5 40.48 18.93 -13.39
CA GLN A 5 40.48 17.48 -13.52
C GLN A 5 40.14 16.81 -12.18
N ARG A 6 39.03 16.04 -12.15
CA ARG A 6 38.69 15.15 -11.04
C ARG A 6 39.59 13.92 -11.08
N GLY A 7 40.41 13.73 -10.06
CA GLY A 7 41.23 12.55 -9.87
C GLY A 7 40.50 11.48 -9.07
N SER A 8 40.43 10.27 -9.61
CA SER A 8 39.93 9.06 -8.94
C SER A 8 40.78 8.76 -7.68
N ARG A 9 40.16 8.62 -6.50
CA ARG A 9 40.85 8.17 -5.27
C ARG A 9 40.56 6.70 -4.94
N ARG A 10 41.59 6.07 -4.38
CA ARG A 10 41.83 4.63 -4.20
C ARG A 10 40.99 3.99 -3.09
N GLN A 11 40.77 2.68 -3.24
CA GLN A 11 40.30 1.72 -2.23
C GLN A 11 40.98 1.89 -0.87
N VAL A 12 40.18 1.83 0.19
CA VAL A 12 40.65 1.83 1.58
C VAL A 12 41.02 0.39 1.97
N GLU A 13 42.30 0.17 2.30
CA GLU A 13 42.79 -1.08 2.88
C GLU A 13 42.38 -1.20 4.35
N SER A 14 41.74 -2.30 4.70
CA SER A 14 41.41 -2.66 6.09
C SER A 14 42.68 -3.06 6.85
N ARG A 15 43.00 -2.37 7.95
CA ARG A 15 44.01 -2.82 8.92
C ARG A 15 43.36 -3.27 10.22
N THR A 16 43.48 -4.56 10.49
CA THR A 16 43.20 -5.19 11.78
C THR A 16 44.35 -4.90 12.75
N THR A 17 44.07 -4.41 13.96
CA THR A 17 44.92 -4.69 15.13
C THR A 17 44.21 -4.46 16.47
N GLU A 18 44.15 -5.57 17.21
CA GLU A 18 44.30 -5.76 18.66
C GLU A 18 43.45 -4.97 19.69
N ARG A 19 42.52 -5.76 20.24
CA ARG A 19 41.81 -5.71 21.51
C ARG A 19 42.73 -5.36 22.70
N THR A 20 42.37 -4.33 23.47
CA THR A 20 42.79 -4.18 24.87
C THR A 20 41.57 -3.90 25.74
N GLU A 21 41.38 -4.72 26.76
CA GLU A 21 40.29 -4.64 27.75
C GLU A 21 40.50 -3.47 28.73
N ALA A 22 39.43 -2.73 29.06
CA ALA A 22 39.26 -2.09 30.36
C ALA A 22 37.78 -1.93 30.72
N ARG A 23 37.44 -2.38 31.94
CA ARG A 23 36.11 -2.40 32.59
C ARG A 23 35.73 -1.02 33.20
N PRO A 24 34.46 -0.82 33.64
CA PRO A 24 33.76 0.47 33.61
C PRO A 24 33.86 1.29 34.90
N ALA A 25 33.55 2.59 34.81
CA ALA A 25 33.32 3.45 35.96
C ALA A 25 31.97 4.21 35.83
N THR A 26 31.00 3.74 36.62
CA THR A 26 30.07 4.51 37.48
C THR A 26 29.38 5.77 36.94
N ARG A 27 28.11 5.56 36.54
CA ARG A 27 26.88 6.27 36.93
C ARG A 27 27.03 7.39 37.98
N ASN A 28 26.61 8.60 37.62
CA ASN A 28 26.08 9.58 38.58
C ASN A 28 24.86 10.30 37.99
N GLU A 29 23.73 10.05 38.62
CA GLU A 29 22.47 10.77 38.48
C GLU A 29 22.59 12.15 39.12
N SER A 30 22.18 13.19 38.42
CA SER A 30 21.73 14.43 39.06
C SER A 30 20.47 14.92 38.37
N VAL A 31 19.35 14.50 38.95
CA VAL A 31 18.00 15.03 38.79
C VAL A 31 17.98 16.51 39.17
N ARG A 32 17.48 17.39 38.28
CA ARG A 32 16.70 18.57 38.67
C ARG A 32 15.59 18.85 37.66
N THR A 33 14.44 19.14 38.26
CA THR A 33 13.08 19.21 37.76
C THR A 33 12.61 20.66 37.52
N ASN A 34 11.52 20.77 36.73
CA ASN A 34 10.57 21.88 36.54
C ASN A 34 10.96 22.93 35.49
N ALA A 35 10.09 23.43 34.61
CA ALA A 35 8.65 23.61 34.74
C ALA A 35 7.90 23.57 33.39
N THR A 36 6.69 23.05 33.45
CA THR A 36 5.55 23.19 32.53
C THR A 36 5.14 24.65 32.33
N GLN A 37 4.94 25.06 31.07
CA GLN A 37 3.99 26.12 30.70
C GLN A 37 3.41 25.83 29.31
N ASP A 38 2.12 25.53 29.30
CA ASP A 38 1.22 25.47 28.16
C ASP A 38 0.33 26.72 28.21
N ALA A 39 0.06 27.36 27.07
CA ALA A 39 -1.17 28.12 26.77
C ALA A 39 -1.01 28.99 25.50
N PHE A 40 -1.65 28.53 24.42
CA PHE A 40 -2.41 29.31 23.44
C PHE A 40 -2.40 30.84 23.57
N GLN A 41 -1.73 31.55 22.65
CA GLN A 41 -2.18 32.86 22.13
C GLN A 41 -1.71 33.08 20.67
N PRO A 42 -2.59 33.55 19.76
CA PRO A 42 -2.22 33.89 18.40
C PRO A 42 -1.80 35.37 18.30
N ALA A 43 -0.67 35.66 17.65
CA ALA A 43 -0.26 37.02 17.33
C ALA A 43 -0.83 37.44 15.97
N THR A 44 -1.73 38.42 15.99
CA THR A 44 -2.24 39.14 14.82
C THR A 44 -1.25 40.18 14.30
N SER A 45 -1.08 40.26 12.98
CA SER A 45 -0.71 41.50 12.28
C SER A 45 -1.44 41.58 10.94
N GLY A 46 -2.30 42.59 10.79
CA GLY A 46 -2.94 42.99 9.54
C GLY A 46 -1.97 43.79 8.64
N ARG A 47 -2.34 44.39 7.50
CA ARG A 47 -3.48 44.33 6.56
C ARG A 47 -3.16 45.39 5.50
N ALA A 48 -3.19 45.05 4.21
CA ALA A 48 -3.45 45.95 3.06
C ALA A 48 -3.72 45.05 1.83
N ALA A 49 -4.97 44.77 1.42
CA ALA A 49 -5.86 45.57 0.57
C ALA A 49 -5.24 45.88 -0.82
N GLY A 50 -5.78 45.42 -1.97
CA GLY A 50 -7.06 44.74 -2.18
C GLY A 50 -7.35 44.23 -3.61
N ALA A 51 -8.45 43.48 -3.66
CA ALA A 51 -9.45 43.27 -4.70
C ALA A 51 -9.04 42.88 -6.14
N ARG A 52 -9.43 41.67 -6.55
CA ARG A 52 -10.63 41.44 -7.39
C ARG A 52 -11.16 40.00 -7.25
N LEU A 53 -12.49 39.90 -7.24
CA LEU A 53 -13.34 38.74 -6.96
C LEU A 53 -13.41 37.74 -8.12
N GLY A 54 -13.54 36.44 -7.81
CA GLY A 54 -14.12 35.43 -8.70
C GLY A 54 -13.78 33.96 -8.37
N ALA A 55 -14.73 33.27 -7.72
CA ALA A 55 -14.88 31.80 -7.58
C ALA A 55 -14.00 31.01 -6.57
N THR A 56 -14.65 30.62 -5.47
CA THR A 56 -14.26 29.55 -4.53
C THR A 56 -14.96 28.23 -4.90
N VAL A 57 -14.25 27.10 -4.99
CA VAL A 57 -14.54 25.83 -4.28
C VAL A 57 -13.27 24.95 -4.23
N GLY A 58 -12.60 24.94 -3.08
CA GLY A 58 -12.02 23.76 -2.42
C GLY A 58 -11.11 22.79 -3.19
N ALA A 59 -9.98 23.25 -3.72
CA ALA A 59 -8.79 22.41 -3.78
C ALA A 59 -8.00 22.68 -2.49
N ALA A 60 -7.81 21.65 -1.65
CA ALA A 60 -6.83 21.73 -0.59
C ALA A 60 -5.47 21.96 -1.25
N GLU A 61 -4.93 23.19 -1.11
CA GLU A 61 -3.58 23.52 -1.51
C GLU A 61 -2.63 22.53 -0.86
N VAL A 62 -2.08 21.64 -1.67
CA VAL A 62 -0.88 20.88 -1.34
C VAL A 62 0.20 21.92 -1.05
N GLN A 63 0.60 22.06 0.20
CA GLN A 63 1.83 22.74 0.56
C GLN A 63 2.98 21.95 -0.05
N THR A 64 3.34 22.26 -1.30
CA THR A 64 4.70 22.05 -1.75
C THR A 64 5.55 22.97 -0.87
N THR A 65 6.35 22.41 0.02
CA THR A 65 7.40 23.17 0.70
C THR A 65 8.40 23.60 -0.37
N GLY A 66 8.14 24.75 -0.98
CA GLY A 66 9.05 25.46 -1.86
C GLY A 66 10.22 26.02 -1.06
N ALA A 67 11.07 25.15 -0.53
CA ALA A 67 12.37 25.53 -0.03
C ALA A 67 13.25 25.88 -1.24
N THR A 68 13.86 27.07 -1.22
CA THR A 68 14.84 27.49 -2.23
C THR A 68 16.03 26.52 -2.21
N PRO A 69 16.57 26.09 -3.36
CA PRO A 69 17.76 25.22 -3.39
C PRO A 69 18.91 25.84 -2.61
N VAL A 70 19.50 25.11 -1.68
CA VAL A 70 20.64 25.56 -0.87
C VAL A 70 21.91 24.98 -1.46
N ALA A 71 22.78 25.83 -2.01
CA ALA A 71 24.04 25.38 -2.58
C ALA A 71 24.92 24.72 -1.49
N PRO A 72 25.65 23.63 -1.79
CA PRO A 72 26.55 22.99 -0.84
C PRO A 72 27.60 23.96 -0.29
N ALA A 73 27.80 23.94 1.02
CA ALA A 73 28.88 24.68 1.67
C ALA A 73 30.22 23.95 1.50
N ALA A 74 31.31 24.70 1.43
CA ALA A 74 32.63 24.11 1.58
C ALA A 74 32.81 23.66 3.04
N LEU A 75 32.95 22.35 3.27
CA LEU A 75 33.30 21.79 4.58
C LEU A 75 34.74 22.21 4.94
N SER A 76 34.96 22.64 6.17
CA SER A 76 36.31 22.89 6.67
C SER A 76 37.15 21.60 6.71
N PRO A 77 38.49 21.66 6.72
CA PRO A 77 39.33 20.46 6.74
C PRO A 77 39.09 19.53 7.95
N SER A 78 38.58 20.06 9.07
CA SER A 78 38.16 19.26 10.22
C SER A 78 36.79 18.62 10.01
N GLU A 79 35.84 19.35 9.43
CA GLU A 79 34.49 18.83 9.13
C GLU A 79 34.54 17.76 8.05
N LEU A 80 35.37 17.94 7.01
CA LEU A 80 35.58 16.94 5.96
C LEU A 80 36.12 15.63 6.54
N ARG A 81 37.17 15.70 7.39
CA ARG A 81 37.72 14.51 8.04
C ARG A 81 36.70 13.83 8.97
N ALA A 82 35.92 14.61 9.71
CA ALA A 82 34.86 14.07 10.55
C ALA A 82 33.75 13.40 9.71
N ALA A 83 33.39 13.98 8.56
CA ALA A 83 32.41 13.41 7.64
C ALA A 83 32.92 12.10 7.02
N GLU A 84 34.16 12.06 6.52
CA GLU A 84 34.79 10.84 6.00
C GLU A 84 34.85 9.72 7.06
N GLN A 85 35.19 10.07 8.31
CA GLN A 85 35.17 9.12 9.44
C GLN A 85 33.76 8.62 9.76
N THR A 86 32.76 9.50 9.69
CA THR A 86 31.35 9.15 9.93
C THR A 86 30.84 8.18 8.87
N ILE A 87 31.15 8.43 7.60
CA ILE A 87 30.77 7.54 6.48
C ILE A 87 31.42 6.17 6.64
N ALA A 88 32.73 6.14 6.93
CA ALA A 88 33.45 4.88 7.16
C ALA A 88 32.86 4.10 8.35
N GLN A 89 32.60 4.78 9.47
CA GLN A 89 31.99 4.16 10.64
C GLN A 89 30.60 3.59 10.33
N ALA A 90 29.73 4.36 9.68
CA ALA A 90 28.38 3.94 9.36
C ALA A 90 28.34 2.73 8.42
N HIS A 91 29.24 2.71 7.41
CA HIS A 91 29.42 1.58 6.51
C HIS A 91 29.90 0.33 7.26
N ASP A 92 30.96 0.46 8.07
CA ASP A 92 31.55 -0.67 8.79
C ASP A 92 30.60 -1.24 9.85
N SER A 93 29.80 -0.39 10.51
CA SER A 93 28.82 -0.81 11.50
C SER A 93 27.48 -1.28 10.91
N ARG A 94 27.24 -1.05 9.61
CA ARG A 94 25.93 -1.24 8.96
C ARG A 94 24.82 -0.55 9.76
N ASP A 95 25.04 0.74 10.04
CA ASP A 95 24.15 1.54 10.89
C ASP A 95 24.24 3.03 10.55
N ALA A 96 23.12 3.61 10.13
CA ALA A 96 23.02 5.02 9.78
C ALA A 96 23.00 5.99 10.98
N THR A 97 23.07 5.50 12.23
CA THR A 97 23.01 6.33 13.45
C THR A 97 24.08 7.42 13.47
N ALA A 98 25.33 7.09 13.11
CA ALA A 98 26.41 8.06 13.09
C ALA A 98 26.15 9.19 12.05
N VAL A 99 25.54 8.85 10.91
CA VAL A 99 25.15 9.84 9.89
C VAL A 99 24.04 10.76 10.42
N ALA A 100 22.98 10.18 11.01
CA ALA A 100 21.90 10.96 11.60
C ALA A 100 22.40 11.90 12.72
N GLU A 101 23.31 11.42 13.57
CA GLU A 101 23.96 12.23 14.61
C GLU A 101 24.79 13.37 14.00
N TRP A 102 25.56 13.11 12.95
CA TRP A 102 26.33 14.14 12.26
C TRP A 102 25.43 15.23 11.70
N LEU A 103 24.34 14.86 11.01
CA LEU A 103 23.37 15.80 10.44
C LEU A 103 22.68 16.63 11.53
N ARG A 104 22.36 16.02 12.68
CA ARG A 104 21.74 16.71 13.81
C ARG A 104 22.69 17.72 14.46
N ASN A 105 23.97 17.36 14.56
CA ASN A 105 25.02 18.24 15.09
C ASN A 105 25.43 19.35 14.12
N ASN A 106 25.06 19.22 12.83
CA ASN A 106 25.31 20.20 11.78
C ASN A 106 23.99 20.61 11.10
N PRO A 107 23.13 21.40 11.77
CA PRO A 107 21.79 21.71 11.28
C PRO A 107 21.76 22.65 10.06
N ASP A 108 22.91 23.15 9.60
CA ASP A 108 23.02 24.00 8.41
C ASP A 108 22.74 23.16 7.14
N PRO A 109 21.65 23.44 6.39
CA PRO A 109 21.30 22.68 5.19
C PRO A 109 22.40 22.64 4.13
N ALA A 110 23.22 23.68 4.02
CA ALA A 110 24.33 23.73 3.07
C ALA A 110 25.44 22.74 3.44
N LYS A 111 25.69 22.56 4.75
CA LYS A 111 26.65 21.56 5.26
C LYS A 111 26.09 20.14 5.16
N GLN A 112 24.80 19.97 5.42
CA GLN A 112 24.11 18.68 5.22
C GLN A 112 24.14 18.26 3.74
N ALA A 113 23.88 19.19 2.82
CA ALA A 113 23.99 18.93 1.38
C ALA A 113 25.42 18.56 0.97
N ALA A 114 26.44 19.25 1.50
CA ALA A 114 27.84 18.91 1.24
C ALA A 114 28.27 17.56 1.82
N PHE A 115 27.74 17.19 2.99
CA PHE A 115 27.94 15.86 3.55
C PHE A 115 27.30 14.77 2.68
N MET A 116 26.08 15.01 2.21
CA MET A 116 25.38 14.08 1.33
C MET A 116 26.09 13.93 -0.03
N ASP A 117 26.56 15.03 -0.63
CA ASP A 117 27.43 14.99 -1.83
C ASP A 117 28.67 14.10 -1.59
N LEU A 118 29.42 14.37 -0.50
CA LEU A 118 30.58 13.55 -0.15
C LEU A 118 30.23 12.07 0.01
N MET A 119 29.11 11.76 0.68
CA MET A 119 28.67 10.37 0.87
C MET A 119 28.36 9.69 -0.46
N PHE A 120 27.62 10.35 -1.36
CA PHE A 120 27.25 9.80 -2.67
C PHE A 120 28.42 9.66 -3.65
N GLN A 121 29.55 10.34 -3.42
CA GLN A 121 30.80 10.06 -4.14
C GLN A 121 31.35 8.64 -3.88
N TYR A 122 30.89 7.97 -2.82
CA TYR A 122 31.21 6.57 -2.54
C TYR A 122 30.23 5.57 -3.19
N GLY A 123 29.30 6.02 -4.01
CA GLY A 123 28.43 5.14 -4.81
C GLY A 123 27.58 4.20 -3.96
N ASP A 124 27.73 2.90 -4.18
CA ASP A 124 26.98 1.82 -3.52
C ASP A 124 27.10 1.84 -1.99
N VAL A 125 28.22 2.31 -1.44
CA VAL A 125 28.40 2.53 0.01
C VAL A 125 27.36 3.50 0.56
N ALA A 126 27.05 4.57 -0.18
CA ALA A 126 26.02 5.53 0.25
C ALA A 126 24.64 4.87 0.31
N GLY A 127 24.32 4.05 -0.69
CA GLY A 127 23.07 3.30 -0.73
C GLY A 127 22.96 2.29 0.41
N GLY A 128 24.03 1.53 0.67
CA GLY A 128 24.07 0.57 1.79
C GLY A 128 23.86 1.24 3.15
N ILE A 129 24.57 2.35 3.41
CA ILE A 129 24.38 3.13 4.65
C ILE A 129 22.93 3.60 4.79
N LEU A 130 22.34 4.13 3.72
CA LEU A 130 20.96 4.62 3.75
C LEU A 130 19.90 3.52 3.75
N ASP A 131 20.26 2.27 3.43
CA ASP A 131 19.39 1.12 3.60
C ASP A 131 19.37 0.62 5.07
N ASP A 132 20.48 0.81 5.80
CA ASP A 132 20.63 0.46 7.21
C ASP A 132 19.98 1.47 8.20
N VAL A 133 18.76 1.93 7.88
CA VAL A 133 18.02 2.96 8.65
C VAL A 133 16.90 2.40 9.53
N GLN A 134 16.68 1.08 9.52
CA GLN A 134 15.56 0.43 10.22
C GLN A 134 15.59 0.67 11.73
N ARG A 135 16.78 0.81 12.33
CA ARG A 135 16.98 1.05 13.77
C ARG A 135 16.80 2.52 14.18
N LEU A 136 16.74 3.43 13.20
CA LEU A 136 16.61 4.85 13.47
C LEU A 136 15.18 5.22 13.90
N PRO A 137 15.02 6.18 14.82
CA PRO A 137 13.72 6.77 15.09
C PRO A 137 13.22 7.55 13.86
N GLU A 138 11.90 7.73 13.76
CA GLU A 138 11.25 8.38 12.61
C GLU A 138 11.76 9.81 12.38
N SER A 139 12.06 10.56 13.44
CA SER A 139 12.65 11.90 13.35
C SER A 139 14.00 11.92 12.62
N ASP A 140 14.81 10.87 12.80
CA ASP A 140 16.13 10.78 12.19
C ASP A 140 16.02 10.34 10.73
N ARG A 141 15.07 9.45 10.42
CA ARG A 141 14.74 9.13 9.02
C ARG A 141 14.23 10.36 8.26
N ALA A 142 13.37 11.17 8.89
CA ALA A 142 12.91 12.43 8.29
C ALA A 142 14.06 13.42 8.06
N LEU A 143 15.03 13.50 8.99
CA LEU A 143 16.23 14.32 8.83
C LEU A 143 17.09 13.85 7.64
N LEU A 144 17.28 12.53 7.49
CA LEU A 144 17.99 11.94 6.35
C LEU A 144 17.27 12.25 5.02
N SER A 145 15.95 12.08 4.96
CA SER A 145 15.14 12.41 3.79
C SER A 145 15.26 13.89 3.41
N GLN A 146 15.20 14.80 4.40
CA GLN A 146 15.33 16.23 4.16
C GLN A 146 16.73 16.60 3.64
N ALA A 147 17.77 16.03 4.23
CA ALA A 147 19.14 16.26 3.79
C ALA A 147 19.38 15.74 2.36
N LEU A 148 18.83 14.56 2.02
CA LEU A 148 18.88 14.00 0.67
C LEU A 148 18.13 14.86 -0.34
N ASP A 149 16.91 15.32 -0.03
CA ASP A 149 16.14 16.21 -0.91
C ASP A 149 16.89 17.51 -1.19
N ASN A 150 17.45 18.15 -0.16
CA ASN A 150 18.23 19.38 -0.30
C ASN A 150 19.47 19.18 -1.18
N ALA A 151 20.19 18.07 -1.00
CA ALA A 151 21.36 17.73 -1.80
C ALA A 151 21.00 17.47 -3.27
N TYR A 152 19.90 16.78 -3.53
CA TYR A 152 19.44 16.52 -4.90
C TYR A 152 18.95 17.80 -5.60
N ARG A 153 18.09 18.60 -4.94
CA ARG A 153 17.57 19.85 -5.52
C ARG A 153 18.64 20.91 -5.79
N SER A 154 19.72 20.90 -5.01
CA SER A 154 20.84 21.80 -5.22
C SER A 154 21.80 21.35 -6.32
N GLY A 155 21.59 20.15 -6.88
CA GLY A 155 22.49 19.52 -7.85
C GLY A 155 23.79 19.02 -7.24
N ALA A 156 23.87 18.92 -5.91
CA ALA A 156 25.00 18.33 -5.20
C ALA A 156 25.06 16.82 -5.44
N ILE A 157 23.89 16.18 -5.54
CA ILE A 157 23.75 14.80 -5.98
C ILE A 157 23.05 14.82 -7.34
N SER A 158 23.72 14.27 -8.34
CA SER A 158 23.16 14.06 -9.68
C SER A 158 22.28 12.81 -9.75
N PRO A 159 21.37 12.72 -10.74
CA PRO A 159 20.62 11.49 -11.02
C PRO A 159 21.52 10.27 -11.24
N GLU A 160 22.70 10.48 -11.86
CA GLU A 160 23.69 9.43 -12.10
C GLU A 160 24.33 8.93 -10.80
N GLU A 161 24.66 9.83 -9.87
CA GLU A 161 25.20 9.47 -8.55
C GLU A 161 24.15 8.76 -7.70
N LEU A 162 22.89 9.21 -7.74
CA LEU A 162 21.77 8.51 -7.09
C LEU A 162 21.58 7.10 -7.68
N SER A 163 21.62 6.97 -9.01
CA SER A 163 21.50 5.67 -9.68
C SER A 163 22.69 4.75 -9.38
N GLY A 164 23.89 5.33 -9.22
CA GLY A 164 25.10 4.62 -8.80
C GLY A 164 25.08 4.17 -7.34
N ALA A 165 24.32 4.86 -6.48
CA ALA A 165 24.10 4.44 -5.10
C ALA A 165 23.17 3.23 -4.98
N VAL A 166 22.33 2.98 -5.99
CA VAL A 166 21.56 1.72 -6.09
C VAL A 166 22.51 0.60 -6.50
N ALA A 167 23.04 -0.12 -5.51
CA ALA A 167 23.99 -1.21 -5.73
C ALA A 167 23.41 -2.26 -6.70
N ALA A 168 24.09 -2.51 -7.82
CA ALA A 168 23.71 -3.54 -8.79
C ALA A 168 24.13 -4.96 -8.36
N ALA A 169 25.16 -5.05 -7.51
CA ALA A 169 25.60 -6.28 -6.87
C ALA A 169 25.07 -6.32 -5.42
N HIS A 170 24.86 -7.54 -4.91
CA HIS A 170 24.11 -7.90 -3.69
C HIS A 170 22.61 -8.08 -3.94
N ARG A 171 22.20 -9.35 -4.02
CA ARG A 171 20.83 -9.82 -4.29
C ARG A 171 19.95 -9.85 -3.02
N GLY A 172 20.21 -8.96 -2.07
CA GLY A 172 19.82 -9.15 -0.67
C GLY A 172 20.05 -10.60 -0.21
N GLU A 173 21.22 -11.14 -0.59
CA GLU A 173 21.62 -12.55 -0.47
C GLU A 173 21.77 -12.95 1.01
N LEU A 174 21.82 -11.96 1.91
CA LEU A 174 21.77 -12.15 3.34
C LEU A 174 20.31 -12.08 3.83
N PRO A 175 19.83 -13.09 4.57
CA PRO A 175 18.53 -13.04 5.21
C PRO A 175 18.36 -11.74 6.01
N GLY A 176 17.35 -10.93 5.65
CA GLY A 176 17.02 -9.67 6.32
C GLY A 176 17.40 -8.36 5.59
N GLU A 177 18.12 -8.40 4.47
CA GLU A 177 18.34 -7.20 3.63
C GLU A 177 17.03 -6.87 2.88
N THR A 178 16.41 -5.73 3.15
CA THR A 178 15.08 -5.42 2.58
C THR A 178 15.13 -4.51 1.36
N HIS A 179 16.21 -3.74 1.14
CA HIS A 179 16.27 -2.62 0.18
C HIS A 179 15.21 -1.50 0.42
N GLU A 180 14.25 -1.73 1.32
CA GLU A 180 13.20 -0.79 1.70
C GLU A 180 13.69 0.39 2.56
N GLY A 181 14.87 0.31 3.17
CA GLY A 181 15.41 1.37 4.00
C GLY A 181 15.71 2.61 3.18
N LEU A 182 16.52 2.47 2.12
CA LEU A 182 16.82 3.56 1.20
C LEU A 182 15.55 4.02 0.49
N ALA A 183 14.69 3.10 0.05
CA ALA A 183 13.40 3.44 -0.55
C ALA A 183 12.52 4.29 0.37
N SER A 184 12.52 4.02 1.68
CA SER A 184 11.77 4.83 2.66
C SER A 184 12.34 6.23 2.83
N ILE A 185 13.67 6.38 2.81
CA ILE A 185 14.34 7.70 2.85
C ILE A 185 14.01 8.49 1.57
N VAL A 186 14.08 7.83 0.41
CA VAL A 186 13.71 8.37 -0.90
C VAL A 186 12.25 8.79 -0.94
N ALA A 187 11.31 7.93 -0.53
CA ALA A 187 9.89 8.25 -0.44
C ALA A 187 9.64 9.45 0.49
N GLY A 188 10.31 9.48 1.64
CA GLY A 188 10.20 10.55 2.63
C GLY A 188 10.66 11.92 2.15
N THR A 189 11.42 11.99 1.04
CA THR A 189 11.78 13.28 0.41
C THR A 189 10.57 14.00 -0.19
N GLY A 190 9.56 13.24 -0.62
CA GLY A 190 8.43 13.75 -1.41
C GLY A 190 8.83 14.38 -2.75
N ASN A 191 10.08 14.21 -3.20
CA ASN A 191 10.60 14.79 -4.44
C ASN A 191 10.35 13.84 -5.61
N PRO A 192 9.44 14.17 -6.56
CA PRO A 192 9.06 13.24 -7.61
C PRO A 192 10.22 12.82 -8.50
N ASP A 193 11.13 13.73 -8.84
CA ASP A 193 12.23 13.42 -9.76
C ASP A 193 13.26 12.48 -9.11
N LEU A 194 13.49 12.64 -7.80
CA LEU A 194 14.36 11.75 -7.02
C LEU A 194 13.75 10.35 -6.90
N ILE A 195 12.46 10.28 -6.53
CA ILE A 195 11.72 9.04 -6.38
C ILE A 195 11.65 8.27 -7.71
N GLU A 196 11.35 8.97 -8.81
CA GLU A 196 11.28 8.35 -10.13
C GLU A 196 12.64 7.84 -10.62
N THR A 197 13.73 8.59 -10.40
CA THR A 197 15.10 8.14 -10.72
C THR A 197 15.43 6.85 -9.97
N TYR A 198 15.20 6.82 -8.66
CA TYR A 198 15.45 5.64 -7.83
C TYR A 198 14.60 4.43 -8.28
N ALA A 199 13.28 4.63 -8.42
CA ALA A 199 12.36 3.55 -8.79
C ALA A 199 12.67 2.98 -10.18
N ARG A 200 13.01 3.82 -11.17
CA ARG A 200 13.42 3.34 -12.50
C ARG A 200 14.67 2.48 -12.42
N ARG A 201 15.67 2.90 -11.65
CA ARG A 201 16.92 2.16 -11.51
C ARG A 201 16.70 0.79 -10.87
N GLU A 202 15.91 0.70 -9.79
CA GLU A 202 15.56 -0.58 -9.18
C GLU A 202 14.78 -1.48 -10.15
N MET A 203 13.82 -0.93 -10.90
CA MET A 203 13.07 -1.68 -11.91
C MET A 203 13.95 -2.20 -13.05
N GLU A 204 14.94 -1.41 -13.49
CA GLU A 204 15.93 -1.87 -14.48
C GLU A 204 16.70 -3.09 -13.96
N ILE A 205 17.16 -3.06 -12.70
CA ILE A 205 17.90 -4.17 -12.08
C ILE A 205 17.01 -5.42 -11.95
N VAL A 206 15.75 -5.27 -11.54
CA VAL A 206 14.77 -6.38 -11.50
C VAL A 206 14.67 -7.06 -12.87
N ARG A 207 14.61 -6.27 -13.96
CA ARG A 207 14.52 -6.79 -15.33
C ARG A 207 15.82 -7.43 -15.82
N GLU A 208 16.96 -6.82 -15.54
CA GLU A 208 18.29 -7.37 -15.87
C GLU A 208 18.50 -8.77 -15.25
N ASN A 209 17.92 -9.00 -14.08
CA ASN A 209 17.99 -10.28 -13.36
C ASN A 209 16.87 -11.29 -13.75
N GLY A 210 16.23 -11.10 -14.89
CA GLY A 210 15.20 -12.02 -15.41
C GLY A 210 13.80 -11.78 -14.83
N GLY A 211 13.56 -10.61 -14.22
CA GLY A 211 12.24 -10.17 -13.80
C GLY A 211 11.76 -10.72 -12.45
N TYR A 212 12.64 -11.34 -11.65
CA TYR A 212 12.32 -11.85 -10.31
C TYR A 212 13.30 -11.34 -9.26
N ASP A 213 12.89 -10.34 -8.48
CA ASP A 213 13.61 -9.85 -7.31
C ASP A 213 12.60 -9.24 -6.32
N GLN A 214 12.35 -9.92 -5.21
CA GLN A 214 11.31 -9.55 -4.26
C GLN A 214 11.65 -8.28 -3.47
N GLN A 215 12.90 -8.16 -3.00
CA GLN A 215 13.31 -7.04 -2.14
C GLN A 215 13.35 -5.74 -2.95
N ARG A 216 13.87 -5.78 -4.17
CA ARG A 216 13.86 -4.61 -5.06
C ARG A 216 12.46 -4.24 -5.51
N SER A 217 11.60 -5.22 -5.76
CA SER A 217 10.18 -4.92 -6.04
C SER A 217 9.48 -4.26 -4.84
N ALA A 218 9.79 -4.67 -3.62
CA ALA A 218 9.29 -4.00 -2.41
C ALA A 218 9.85 -2.57 -2.30
N ALA A 219 11.15 -2.38 -2.55
CA ALA A 219 11.79 -1.07 -2.57
C ALA A 219 11.16 -0.11 -3.60
N VAL A 220 10.87 -0.60 -4.82
CA VAL A 220 10.15 0.17 -5.84
C VAL A 220 8.77 0.60 -5.32
N ALA A 221 7.99 -0.33 -4.79
CA ALA A 221 6.65 -0.02 -4.28
C ALA A 221 6.68 0.98 -3.10
N THR A 222 7.62 0.82 -2.17
CA THR A 222 7.85 1.74 -1.05
C THR A 222 8.24 3.13 -1.54
N ALA A 223 9.16 3.25 -2.49
CA ALA A 223 9.56 4.53 -3.06
C ALA A 223 8.38 5.23 -3.76
N LEU A 224 7.66 4.51 -4.62
CA LEU A 224 6.52 5.04 -5.39
C LEU A 224 5.36 5.49 -4.49
N ALA A 225 5.22 4.93 -3.29
CA ALA A 225 4.21 5.38 -2.33
C ALA A 225 4.42 6.84 -1.86
N GLY A 226 5.63 7.37 -2.01
CA GLY A 226 5.96 8.78 -1.77
C GLY A 226 5.58 9.75 -2.89
N LEU A 227 5.19 9.26 -4.08
CA LEU A 227 4.84 10.13 -5.20
C LEU A 227 3.50 10.86 -4.99
N PRO A 228 3.39 12.12 -5.41
CA PRO A 228 2.10 12.79 -5.63
C PRO A 228 1.21 12.02 -6.61
N PRO A 229 -0.13 12.05 -6.48
CA PRO A 229 -1.03 11.23 -7.30
C PRO A 229 -0.88 11.42 -8.81
N ASP A 230 -0.68 12.66 -9.28
CA ASP A 230 -0.49 12.99 -10.70
C ASP A 230 0.81 12.40 -11.25
N ARG A 231 1.89 12.47 -10.47
CA ARG A 231 3.20 11.89 -10.81
C ARG A 231 3.18 10.37 -10.75
N LEU A 232 2.53 9.79 -9.73
CA LEU A 232 2.32 8.34 -9.64
C LEU A 232 1.54 7.84 -10.85
N GLN A 233 0.46 8.51 -11.23
CA GLN A 233 -0.32 8.12 -12.40
C GLN A 233 0.52 8.16 -13.69
N ALA A 234 1.27 9.25 -13.91
CA ALA A 234 2.15 9.37 -15.08
C ALA A 234 3.22 8.27 -15.10
N PHE A 235 3.77 7.93 -13.93
CA PHE A 235 4.74 6.84 -13.79
C PHE A 235 4.14 5.48 -14.13
N LEU A 236 2.97 5.15 -13.57
CA LEU A 236 2.29 3.87 -13.83
C LEU A 236 1.94 3.71 -15.32
N ALA A 237 1.49 4.80 -15.96
CA ALA A 237 1.17 4.81 -17.39
C ALA A 237 2.42 4.60 -18.27
N ALA A 238 3.57 5.14 -17.85
CA ALA A 238 4.82 5.01 -18.59
C ALA A 238 5.52 3.66 -18.41
N ASN A 239 5.21 2.91 -17.34
CA ASN A 239 5.94 1.69 -16.97
C ASN A 239 5.04 0.45 -16.73
N PRO A 240 4.10 0.12 -17.65
CA PRO A 240 3.11 -0.94 -17.40
C PRO A 240 3.71 -2.33 -17.23
N GLU A 241 4.73 -2.69 -18.02
CA GLU A 241 5.40 -4.01 -17.93
C GLU A 241 6.21 -4.14 -16.65
N GLY A 242 7.05 -3.13 -16.35
CA GLY A 242 7.87 -3.17 -15.14
C GLY A 242 7.03 -3.18 -13.87
N MET A 243 5.89 -2.48 -13.85
CA MET A 243 4.98 -2.55 -12.70
C MET A 243 4.31 -3.92 -12.55
N ALA A 244 4.06 -4.65 -13.64
CA ALA A 244 3.56 -6.01 -13.56
C ALA A 244 4.60 -6.95 -12.93
N ASP A 245 5.88 -6.83 -13.31
CA ASP A 245 6.98 -7.58 -12.69
C ASP A 245 7.14 -7.21 -11.22
N VAL A 246 7.07 -5.92 -10.89
CA VAL A 246 7.14 -5.43 -9.51
C VAL A 246 6.03 -6.05 -8.66
N ILE A 247 4.77 -5.87 -9.03
CA ILE A 247 3.63 -6.36 -8.24
C ILE A 247 3.69 -7.87 -8.09
N LYS A 248 3.99 -8.62 -9.17
CA LYS A 248 4.09 -10.09 -9.15
C LYS A 248 5.11 -10.60 -8.14
N ASN A 249 6.20 -9.86 -7.92
CA ASN A 249 7.28 -10.28 -7.05
C ASN A 249 7.06 -9.86 -5.60
N ILE A 250 6.30 -8.80 -5.33
CA ILE A 250 6.06 -8.37 -3.94
C ILE A 250 5.29 -9.46 -3.21
N ASN A 251 5.74 -9.81 -2.00
CA ASN A 251 5.19 -10.88 -1.18
C ASN A 251 5.22 -12.29 -1.84
N ALA A 252 5.98 -12.46 -2.93
CA ALA A 252 6.23 -13.78 -3.51
C ALA A 252 6.93 -14.68 -2.46
N ALA A 253 6.50 -15.94 -2.40
CA ALA A 253 6.69 -16.85 -1.27
C ALA A 253 8.07 -16.78 -0.55
N GLY A 254 8.03 -16.56 0.77
CA GLY A 254 9.16 -16.61 1.68
C GLY A 254 8.75 -16.16 3.10
N PRO A 255 9.43 -16.58 4.16
CA PRO A 255 9.10 -16.17 5.53
C PRO A 255 9.20 -14.65 5.72
N ASP A 256 10.16 -13.99 5.08
CA ASP A 256 10.36 -12.53 5.18
C ASP A 256 9.38 -11.73 4.29
N ALA A 257 8.86 -12.36 3.24
CA ALA A 257 7.91 -11.80 2.29
C ALA A 257 6.52 -11.50 2.87
N THR A 258 6.19 -12.10 4.01
CA THR A 258 4.87 -11.93 4.63
C THR A 258 4.75 -10.60 5.39
N TYR A 259 5.88 -9.92 5.64
CA TYR A 259 5.95 -8.76 6.54
C TYR A 259 6.18 -7.41 5.85
N SER A 260 6.48 -7.39 4.55
CA SER A 260 6.72 -6.11 3.85
C SER A 260 5.41 -5.31 3.71
N PRO A 261 5.38 -4.04 4.18
CA PRO A 261 4.21 -3.17 4.01
C PRO A 261 4.13 -2.56 2.61
N ALA A 262 5.13 -2.77 1.75
CA ALA A 262 5.31 -2.06 0.48
C ALA A 262 4.09 -2.13 -0.45
N LEU A 263 3.50 -3.32 -0.63
CA LEU A 263 2.30 -3.48 -1.46
C LEU A 263 1.11 -2.68 -0.89
N GLY A 264 0.94 -2.70 0.43
CA GLY A 264 -0.09 -1.91 1.11
C GLY A 264 0.10 -0.41 0.92
N GLN A 265 1.34 0.08 1.05
CA GLN A 265 1.68 1.49 0.82
C GLN A 265 1.42 1.92 -0.63
N LEU A 266 1.81 1.10 -1.60
CA LEU A 266 1.54 1.36 -3.02
C LEU A 266 0.03 1.37 -3.32
N LEU A 267 -0.75 0.45 -2.73
CA LEU A 267 -2.20 0.42 -2.86
C LEU A 267 -2.86 1.66 -2.27
N ASP A 268 -2.46 2.09 -1.07
CA ASP A 268 -2.94 3.33 -0.47
C ASP A 268 -2.57 4.54 -1.32
N ALA A 269 -1.35 4.57 -1.89
CA ALA A 269 -0.93 5.64 -2.79
C ALA A 269 -1.76 5.67 -4.08
N ALA A 270 -2.01 4.51 -4.69
CA ALA A 270 -2.87 4.37 -5.86
C ALA A 270 -4.33 4.77 -5.56
N ALA A 271 -4.83 4.49 -4.35
CA ALA A 271 -6.17 4.92 -3.92
C ALA A 271 -6.31 6.45 -3.81
N ARG A 272 -5.21 7.20 -3.65
CA ARG A 272 -5.22 8.67 -3.65
C ARG A 272 -5.42 9.27 -5.05
N ILE A 273 -5.27 8.49 -6.12
CA ILE A 273 -5.59 8.93 -7.48
C ILE A 273 -7.12 9.01 -7.60
N ASN A 274 -7.63 10.23 -7.73
CA ASN A 274 -9.06 10.52 -7.75
C ASN A 274 -9.40 11.55 -8.85
N PRO A 275 -10.24 11.23 -9.85
CA PRO A 275 -10.91 9.94 -10.06
C PRO A 275 -9.93 8.79 -10.32
N PRO A 276 -10.29 7.54 -9.98
CA PRO A 276 -9.44 6.39 -10.24
C PRO A 276 -9.24 6.20 -11.75
N THR A 277 -8.03 5.83 -12.15
CA THR A 277 -7.65 5.61 -13.56
C THR A 277 -7.41 4.14 -13.85
N ALA A 278 -7.34 3.76 -15.13
CA ALA A 278 -7.10 2.39 -15.55
C ALA A 278 -5.82 1.81 -14.92
N GLU A 279 -4.78 2.62 -14.77
CA GLU A 279 -3.51 2.24 -14.17
C GLU A 279 -3.67 1.96 -12.67
N SER A 280 -4.34 2.84 -11.93
CA SER A 280 -4.59 2.65 -10.49
C SER A 280 -5.47 1.42 -10.21
N LEU A 281 -6.47 1.18 -11.07
CA LEU A 281 -7.33 0.00 -10.99
C LEU A 281 -6.54 -1.26 -11.33
N LYS A 282 -5.62 -1.19 -12.30
CA LYS A 282 -4.73 -2.30 -12.64
C LYS A 282 -3.85 -2.68 -11.45
N VAL A 283 -3.24 -1.71 -10.75
CA VAL A 283 -2.47 -1.94 -9.51
C VAL A 283 -3.30 -2.72 -8.49
N PHE A 284 -4.54 -2.28 -8.22
CA PHE A 284 -5.45 -3.02 -7.34
C PHE A 284 -5.67 -4.44 -7.84
N THR A 285 -6.08 -4.61 -9.10
CA THR A 285 -6.47 -5.93 -9.60
C THR A 285 -5.29 -6.92 -9.71
N ASP A 286 -4.06 -6.45 -9.92
CA ASP A 286 -2.88 -7.31 -9.99
C ASP A 286 -2.38 -7.67 -8.58
N SER A 287 -2.58 -6.78 -7.61
CA SER A 287 -2.22 -7.01 -6.21
C SER A 287 -3.02 -8.12 -5.54
N VAL A 288 -4.24 -8.42 -6.00
CA VAL A 288 -5.17 -9.36 -5.36
C VAL A 288 -4.52 -10.72 -5.11
N SER A 289 -3.77 -11.23 -6.10
CA SER A 289 -3.08 -12.52 -5.99
C SER A 289 -1.89 -12.51 -5.03
N GLN A 290 -1.38 -11.32 -4.70
CA GLN A 290 -0.17 -11.08 -3.92
C GLN A 290 -0.47 -10.56 -2.50
N LEU A 291 -1.75 -10.45 -2.12
CA LEU A 291 -2.13 -10.00 -0.78
C LEU A 291 -1.64 -10.96 0.32
N GLY A 292 -1.39 -12.24 -0.01
CA GLY A 292 -0.80 -13.20 0.92
C GLY A 292 -1.54 -13.25 2.25
N GLU A 293 -0.83 -13.39 3.36
CA GLU A 293 -1.30 -13.17 4.76
C GLU A 293 -0.89 -11.78 5.30
N ASN A 294 -0.33 -10.91 4.45
CA ASN A 294 0.18 -9.61 4.89
C ASN A 294 -0.98 -8.67 5.30
N ARG A 295 -0.91 -8.18 6.54
CA ARG A 295 -1.97 -7.39 7.17
C ARG A 295 -2.13 -6.03 6.51
N GLU A 296 -1.03 -5.30 6.26
CA GLU A 296 -1.09 -3.96 5.67
C GLU A 296 -1.69 -4.00 4.25
N SER A 297 -1.26 -4.96 3.43
CA SER A 297 -1.70 -5.13 2.05
C SER A 297 -3.19 -5.45 1.96
N ARG A 298 -3.68 -6.40 2.77
CA ARG A 298 -5.11 -6.73 2.84
C ARG A 298 -5.95 -5.52 3.30
N ALA A 299 -5.46 -4.78 4.28
CA ALA A 299 -6.13 -3.59 4.78
C ALA A 299 -6.19 -2.45 3.74
N ALA A 300 -5.09 -2.23 3.01
CA ALA A 300 -5.03 -1.24 1.93
C ALA A 300 -5.94 -1.62 0.75
N ALA A 301 -5.97 -2.90 0.35
CA ALA A 301 -6.90 -3.38 -0.66
C ALA A 301 -8.37 -3.17 -0.26
N ALA A 302 -8.71 -3.42 1.01
CA ALA A 302 -10.05 -3.15 1.54
C ALA A 302 -10.41 -1.65 1.50
N ARG A 303 -9.46 -0.76 1.86
CA ARG A 303 -9.64 0.70 1.73
C ARG A 303 -9.83 1.12 0.27
N PHE A 304 -8.98 0.62 -0.63
CA PHE A 304 -9.07 0.89 -2.07
C PHE A 304 -10.46 0.54 -2.60
N PHE A 305 -10.96 -0.68 -2.32
CA PHE A 305 -12.29 -1.09 -2.77
C PHE A 305 -13.41 -0.28 -2.12
N THR A 306 -13.26 0.09 -0.84
CA THR A 306 -14.24 0.93 -0.16
C THR A 306 -14.40 2.28 -0.89
N GLN A 307 -13.28 2.89 -1.29
CA GLN A 307 -13.24 4.19 -1.96
C GLN A 307 -13.66 4.10 -3.44
N HIS A 308 -13.18 3.11 -4.17
CA HIS A 308 -13.25 3.03 -5.64
C HIS A 308 -14.06 1.85 -6.19
N GLY A 309 -14.85 1.18 -5.34
CA GLY A 309 -15.51 -0.08 -5.67
C GLY A 309 -16.35 -0.06 -6.95
N ASP A 310 -17.07 1.01 -7.27
CA ASP A 310 -17.84 1.08 -8.52
C ASP A 310 -16.93 1.09 -9.76
N ALA A 311 -15.81 1.81 -9.70
CA ALA A 311 -14.82 1.86 -10.78
C ALA A 311 -14.11 0.50 -10.92
N VAL A 312 -13.78 -0.15 -9.80
CA VAL A 312 -13.24 -1.52 -9.78
C VAL A 312 -14.20 -2.47 -10.47
N LEU A 313 -15.46 -2.52 -10.04
CA LEU A 313 -16.46 -3.43 -10.61
C LEU A 313 -16.70 -3.14 -12.10
N SER A 314 -16.78 -1.87 -12.49
CA SER A 314 -16.92 -1.48 -13.89
C SER A 314 -15.72 -1.90 -14.74
N SER A 315 -14.49 -1.82 -14.22
CA SER A 315 -13.29 -2.22 -14.95
C SER A 315 -13.17 -3.74 -15.17
N LEU A 316 -13.88 -4.53 -14.36
CA LEU A 316 -13.88 -5.99 -14.39
C LEU A 316 -15.06 -6.58 -15.17
N GLN A 317 -15.94 -5.73 -15.72
CA GLN A 317 -17.07 -6.18 -16.51
C GLN A 317 -16.67 -6.64 -17.92
N ASP A 318 -17.35 -7.66 -18.42
CA ASP A 318 -17.28 -8.05 -19.83
C ASP A 318 -18.32 -7.29 -20.68
N GLN A 319 -18.39 -7.60 -21.97
CA GLN A 319 -19.35 -6.96 -22.90
C GLN A 319 -20.82 -7.20 -22.53
N SER A 320 -21.08 -8.24 -21.73
CA SER A 320 -22.40 -8.59 -21.24
C SER A 320 -22.79 -7.70 -20.04
N GLY A 321 -21.83 -7.09 -19.34
CA GLY A 321 -22.07 -6.27 -18.15
C GLY A 321 -22.09 -7.10 -16.85
N SER A 322 -21.82 -8.40 -16.91
CA SER A 322 -21.41 -9.19 -15.75
C SER A 322 -19.92 -8.98 -15.49
N LEU A 323 -19.44 -9.35 -14.30
CA LEU A 323 -18.00 -9.55 -14.11
C LEU A 323 -17.54 -10.66 -15.09
N GLY A 324 -16.50 -10.40 -15.88
CA GLY A 324 -15.90 -11.42 -16.75
C GLY A 324 -15.19 -12.52 -15.94
N LEU A 325 -14.72 -13.58 -16.62
CA LEU A 325 -14.04 -14.73 -15.99
C LEU A 325 -12.95 -14.30 -15.00
N ASP A 326 -12.03 -13.42 -15.42
CA ASP A 326 -10.94 -12.95 -14.56
C ASP A 326 -11.44 -12.04 -13.45
N GLY A 327 -12.46 -11.21 -13.72
CA GLY A 327 -13.10 -10.35 -12.73
C GLY A 327 -13.73 -11.15 -11.59
N GLN A 328 -14.45 -12.22 -11.92
CA GLN A 328 -15.08 -13.12 -10.95
C GLN A 328 -14.02 -13.80 -10.06
N LYS A 329 -12.91 -14.27 -10.65
CA LYS A 329 -11.79 -14.88 -9.91
C LYS A 329 -11.13 -13.86 -8.96
N LYS A 330 -10.76 -12.68 -9.47
CA LYS A 330 -10.12 -11.63 -8.67
C LYS A 330 -11.03 -11.17 -7.52
N MET A 331 -12.32 -10.97 -7.76
CA MET A 331 -13.24 -10.56 -6.69
C MET A 331 -13.45 -11.66 -5.65
N SER A 332 -13.54 -12.93 -6.05
CA SER A 332 -13.64 -14.05 -5.11
C SER A 332 -12.40 -14.13 -4.21
N GLU A 333 -11.21 -14.05 -4.80
CA GLU A 333 -9.94 -14.09 -4.08
C GLU A 333 -9.79 -12.89 -3.12
N PHE A 334 -10.15 -11.70 -3.59
CA PHE A 334 -10.16 -10.49 -2.78
C PHE A 334 -11.07 -10.66 -1.55
N PHE A 335 -12.31 -11.13 -1.72
CA PHE A 335 -13.22 -11.34 -0.61
C PHE A 335 -12.74 -12.46 0.33
N ALA A 336 -12.16 -13.54 -0.19
CA ALA A 336 -11.57 -14.60 0.63
C ALA A 336 -10.50 -14.04 1.58
N ARG A 337 -9.61 -13.18 1.07
CA ARG A 337 -8.46 -12.63 1.83
C ARG A 337 -8.78 -11.42 2.69
N THR A 338 -9.92 -10.75 2.48
CA THR A 338 -10.24 -9.49 3.17
C THR A 338 -11.52 -9.54 4.00
N LEU A 339 -12.57 -10.24 3.53
CA LEU A 339 -13.82 -10.40 4.26
C LEU A 339 -13.82 -11.67 5.11
N PHE A 340 -13.40 -12.80 4.53
CA PHE A 340 -13.52 -14.13 5.16
C PHE A 340 -12.24 -14.64 5.80
N SER A 341 -11.11 -13.99 5.55
CA SER A 341 -9.86 -14.14 6.30
C SER A 341 -9.36 -12.73 6.67
N PRO A 342 -10.13 -11.97 7.46
CA PRO A 342 -9.87 -10.55 7.63
C PRO A 342 -8.53 -10.31 8.34
N PRO A 343 -7.79 -9.24 7.98
CA PRO A 343 -6.61 -8.83 8.74
C PRO A 343 -6.99 -8.57 10.20
N GLN A 344 -6.23 -9.13 11.14
CA GLN A 344 -6.46 -8.91 12.57
C GLN A 344 -6.37 -7.42 12.91
N ASP A 345 -7.26 -6.93 13.78
CA ASP A 345 -7.27 -5.55 14.28
C ASP A 345 -7.23 -4.44 13.20
N TYR A 346 -7.87 -4.66 12.04
CA TYR A 346 -7.99 -3.63 11.00
C TYR A 346 -9.08 -2.59 11.35
N PRO A 347 -8.73 -1.30 11.60
CA PRO A 347 -9.68 -0.28 12.05
C PRO A 347 -10.77 0.08 11.02
N GLY A 348 -10.64 -0.34 9.76
CA GLY A 348 -11.62 -0.12 8.69
C GLY A 348 -12.47 -1.34 8.31
N GLY A 349 -12.38 -2.45 9.06
CA GLY A 349 -13.04 -3.71 8.70
C GLY A 349 -14.56 -3.58 8.64
N ASP A 350 -15.17 -2.88 9.60
CA ASP A 350 -16.61 -2.64 9.61
C ASP A 350 -17.08 -1.75 8.46
N ALA A 351 -16.35 -0.66 8.18
CA ALA A 351 -16.65 0.23 7.07
C ALA A 351 -16.60 -0.51 5.73
N PHE A 352 -15.61 -1.38 5.53
CA PHE A 352 -15.50 -2.21 4.34
C PHE A 352 -16.66 -3.20 4.21
N ARG A 353 -17.00 -3.93 5.28
CA ARG A 353 -18.15 -4.86 5.31
C ARG A 353 -19.47 -4.16 4.98
N GLN A 354 -19.70 -2.98 5.59
CA GLN A 354 -20.87 -2.16 5.33
C GLN A 354 -20.90 -1.67 3.88
N ASN A 355 -19.77 -1.23 3.34
CA ASN A 355 -19.66 -0.76 1.95
C ASN A 355 -20.05 -1.86 0.94
N VAL A 356 -19.54 -3.09 1.12
CA VAL A 356 -19.89 -4.22 0.24
C VAL A 356 -21.41 -4.48 0.25
N MET A 357 -22.02 -4.48 1.42
CA MET A 357 -23.45 -4.77 1.56
C MET A 357 -24.35 -3.62 1.11
N GLN A 358 -23.95 -2.37 1.37
CA GLN A 358 -24.62 -1.18 0.87
C GLN A 358 -24.64 -1.14 -0.67
N ARG A 359 -23.56 -1.58 -1.33
CA ARG A 359 -23.52 -1.70 -2.80
C ARG A 359 -24.54 -2.72 -3.31
N LEU A 360 -24.63 -3.89 -2.68
CA LEU A 360 -25.63 -4.90 -3.04
C LEU A 360 -27.06 -4.41 -2.81
N GLU A 361 -27.32 -3.70 -1.72
CA GLU A 361 -28.62 -3.06 -1.46
C GLU A 361 -28.95 -2.00 -2.54
N THR A 362 -27.98 -1.16 -2.89
CA THR A 362 -28.15 -0.11 -3.92
C THR A 362 -28.46 -0.71 -5.29
N MET A 363 -27.73 -1.76 -5.68
CA MET A 363 -28.00 -2.49 -6.92
C MET A 363 -29.41 -3.07 -6.91
N ASN A 364 -29.82 -3.69 -5.81
CA ASN A 364 -31.15 -4.28 -5.67
C ASN A 364 -32.27 -3.22 -5.72
N ALA A 365 -32.08 -2.07 -5.06
CA ALA A 365 -33.00 -0.94 -5.12
C ALA A 365 -33.13 -0.38 -6.54
N GLY A 366 -32.04 -0.38 -7.32
CA GLY A 366 -32.06 -0.06 -8.74
C GLY A 366 -32.92 -1.04 -9.55
N LEU A 367 -32.74 -2.35 -9.35
CA LEU A 367 -33.54 -3.38 -10.03
C LEU A 367 -35.04 -3.29 -9.68
N ALA A 368 -35.38 -2.89 -8.45
CA ALA A 368 -36.76 -2.71 -8.03
C ALA A 368 -37.51 -1.62 -8.82
N GLN A 369 -36.79 -0.63 -9.38
CA GLN A 369 -37.39 0.40 -10.24
C GLN A 369 -37.92 -0.18 -11.56
N HIS A 370 -37.37 -1.33 -11.97
CA HIS A 370 -37.71 -2.03 -13.21
C HIS A 370 -38.63 -3.24 -12.96
N ALA A 371 -39.23 -3.35 -11.77
CA ALA A 371 -40.04 -4.50 -11.34
C ALA A 371 -41.20 -4.83 -12.31
N ASN A 372 -41.82 -3.80 -12.90
CA ASN A 372 -42.98 -3.94 -13.77
C ASN A 372 -42.66 -3.74 -15.27
N GLU A 373 -41.39 -3.62 -15.64
CA GLU A 373 -41.00 -3.47 -17.05
C GLU A 373 -41.16 -4.77 -17.82
N ASN A 374 -41.68 -4.66 -19.05
CA ASN A 374 -41.82 -5.80 -19.95
C ASN A 374 -41.67 -5.38 -21.43
N PRO A 375 -40.53 -5.71 -22.09
CA PRO A 375 -39.32 -6.30 -21.52
C PRO A 375 -38.53 -5.28 -20.69
N PRO A 376 -37.72 -5.72 -19.71
CA PRO A 376 -36.78 -4.84 -19.01
C PRO A 376 -35.76 -4.21 -19.95
N SER A 377 -35.31 -3.00 -19.62
CA SER A 377 -34.25 -2.32 -20.36
C SER A 377 -32.92 -3.11 -20.35
N GLN A 378 -32.08 -2.91 -21.37
CA GLN A 378 -30.76 -3.54 -21.44
C GLN A 378 -29.86 -3.13 -20.27
N GLU A 379 -30.01 -1.91 -19.77
CA GLU A 379 -29.30 -1.42 -18.60
C GLU A 379 -29.74 -2.16 -17.33
N ALA A 380 -31.05 -2.36 -17.11
CA ALA A 380 -31.56 -3.17 -16.01
C ALA A 380 -31.04 -4.62 -16.07
N LYS A 381 -31.00 -5.22 -17.26
CA LYS A 381 -30.42 -6.56 -17.47
C LYS A 381 -28.92 -6.62 -17.19
N ARG A 382 -28.16 -5.56 -17.53
CA ARG A 382 -26.73 -5.44 -17.18
C ARG A 382 -26.55 -5.33 -15.67
N SER A 383 -27.33 -4.49 -15.00
CA SER A 383 -27.31 -4.35 -13.54
C SER A 383 -27.65 -5.65 -12.82
N ALA A 384 -28.63 -6.42 -13.33
CA ALA A 384 -28.99 -7.73 -12.77
C ALA A 384 -27.82 -8.72 -12.87
N ARG A 385 -27.14 -8.76 -14.02
CA ARG A 385 -25.95 -9.61 -14.24
C ARG A 385 -24.75 -9.19 -13.39
N LEU A 386 -24.50 -7.89 -13.26
CA LEU A 386 -23.45 -7.38 -12.38
C LEU A 386 -23.70 -7.81 -10.93
N MET A 387 -24.92 -7.58 -10.43
CA MET A 387 -25.30 -7.95 -9.08
C MET A 387 -25.19 -9.47 -8.86
N GLY A 388 -25.66 -10.28 -9.82
CA GLY A 388 -25.56 -11.74 -9.78
C GLY A 388 -24.11 -12.23 -9.71
N SER A 389 -23.26 -11.74 -10.59
CA SER A 389 -21.84 -12.11 -10.62
C SER A 389 -21.06 -11.63 -9.38
N LEU A 390 -21.44 -10.48 -8.80
CA LEU A 390 -20.87 -9.99 -7.53
C LEU A 390 -21.27 -10.87 -6.35
N VAL A 391 -22.56 -11.24 -6.24
CA VAL A 391 -23.03 -12.18 -5.20
C VAL A 391 -22.37 -13.55 -5.37
N GLY A 392 -22.25 -14.04 -6.60
CA GLY A 392 -21.53 -15.27 -6.91
C GLY A 392 -20.05 -15.21 -6.49
N SER A 393 -19.39 -14.07 -6.67
CA SER A 393 -18.00 -13.85 -6.22
C SER A 393 -17.88 -13.79 -4.69
N LEU A 394 -18.86 -13.23 -3.99
CA LEU A 394 -18.91 -13.22 -2.53
C LEU A 394 -19.06 -14.65 -1.96
N GLU A 395 -19.96 -15.44 -2.52
CA GLU A 395 -20.14 -16.86 -2.17
C GLU A 395 -18.90 -17.69 -2.52
N GLY A 396 -18.28 -17.40 -3.67
CA GLY A 396 -17.01 -17.99 -4.09
C GLY A 396 -15.86 -17.68 -3.12
N GLY A 397 -15.73 -16.42 -2.68
CA GLY A 397 -14.71 -16.02 -1.71
C GLY A 397 -14.85 -16.70 -0.35
N PHE A 398 -16.09 -16.91 0.13
CA PHE A 398 -16.31 -17.70 1.35
C PHE A 398 -15.87 -19.15 1.18
N GLN A 399 -16.17 -19.75 0.03
CA GLN A 399 -15.71 -21.10 -0.27
C GLN A 399 -14.18 -21.20 -0.36
N VAL A 400 -13.51 -20.24 -1.01
CA VAL A 400 -12.04 -20.19 -1.08
C VAL A 400 -11.42 -20.13 0.31
N ALA A 401 -11.97 -19.31 1.21
CA ALA A 401 -11.47 -19.23 2.58
C ALA A 401 -11.62 -20.55 3.35
N VAL A 402 -12.71 -21.29 3.14
CA VAL A 402 -12.95 -22.59 3.79
C VAL A 402 -12.11 -23.71 3.18
N ASP A 403 -12.17 -23.89 1.86
CA ASP A 403 -11.66 -25.07 1.16
C ASP A 403 -10.19 -24.93 0.77
N GLU A 404 -9.79 -23.76 0.26
CA GLU A 404 -8.46 -23.56 -0.36
C GLU A 404 -7.46 -22.99 0.65
N LEU A 405 -7.86 -21.97 1.40
CA LEU A 405 -7.00 -21.40 2.44
C LEU A 405 -6.99 -22.24 3.72
N ASN A 406 -7.90 -23.22 3.84
CA ASN A 406 -8.10 -24.04 5.04
C ASN A 406 -8.30 -23.20 6.32
N LYS A 407 -9.01 -22.07 6.19
CA LYS A 407 -9.24 -21.05 7.23
C LYS A 407 -10.69 -21.08 7.71
N ARG A 408 -11.25 -22.28 7.93
CA ARG A 408 -12.68 -22.47 8.26
C ARG A 408 -13.17 -21.60 9.42
N ASN A 409 -12.38 -21.49 10.50
CA ASN A 409 -12.76 -20.69 11.67
C ASN A 409 -12.76 -19.18 11.36
N ASP A 410 -11.77 -18.71 10.60
CA ASP A 410 -11.71 -17.31 10.17
C ASP A 410 -12.83 -17.00 9.20
N ALA A 411 -13.16 -17.93 8.29
CA ALA A 411 -14.27 -17.80 7.36
C ALA A 411 -15.61 -17.66 8.09
N VAL A 412 -15.86 -18.50 9.11
CA VAL A 412 -17.04 -18.39 9.97
C VAL A 412 -17.06 -17.03 10.68
N LYS A 413 -15.94 -16.61 11.28
CA LYS A 413 -15.86 -15.32 11.97
C LYS A 413 -16.12 -14.15 11.00
N GLY A 414 -15.44 -14.13 9.85
CA GLY A 414 -15.60 -13.09 8.84
C GLY A 414 -17.03 -13.01 8.29
N MET A 415 -17.68 -14.15 8.12
CA MET A 415 -19.10 -14.22 7.76
C MET A 415 -20.01 -13.65 8.86
N VAL A 416 -19.75 -14.01 10.12
CA VAL A 416 -20.50 -13.47 11.27
C VAL A 416 -20.32 -11.96 11.36
N ASP A 417 -19.09 -11.46 11.22
CA ASP A 417 -18.77 -10.05 11.23
C ASP A 417 -19.45 -9.32 10.06
N LEU A 418 -19.43 -9.89 8.84
CA LEU A 418 -20.16 -9.35 7.68
C LEU A 418 -21.65 -9.20 7.98
N LEU A 419 -22.28 -10.27 8.44
CA LEU A 419 -23.71 -10.29 8.72
C LEU A 419 -24.08 -9.37 9.88
N PHE A 420 -23.21 -9.25 10.89
CA PHE A 420 -23.46 -8.43 12.06
C PHE A 420 -23.24 -6.93 11.79
N SER A 421 -22.14 -6.56 11.15
CA SER A 421 -21.79 -5.17 10.88
C SER A 421 -22.68 -4.53 9.81
N ALA A 422 -23.26 -5.34 8.92
CA ALA A 422 -24.11 -4.88 7.82
C ALA A 422 -25.60 -5.20 7.98
N LYS A 423 -26.08 -5.47 9.20
CA LYS A 423 -27.49 -5.82 9.48
C LYS A 423 -28.52 -4.86 8.91
N SER A 424 -28.21 -3.57 8.87
CA SER A 424 -29.12 -2.54 8.33
C SER A 424 -29.35 -2.68 6.83
N PHE A 425 -28.41 -3.27 6.10
CA PHE A 425 -28.44 -3.46 4.65
C PHE A 425 -28.90 -4.86 4.25
N LEU A 426 -29.07 -5.75 5.23
CA LEU A 426 -29.51 -7.11 4.97
C LEU A 426 -31.02 -7.14 4.66
N PRO A 427 -31.42 -7.90 3.63
CA PRO A 427 -32.78 -8.38 3.44
C PRO A 427 -33.47 -8.81 4.75
N ASN A 428 -34.79 -8.65 4.81
CA ASN A 428 -35.61 -9.31 5.85
C ASN A 428 -35.66 -10.83 5.61
N LEU A 429 -34.52 -11.51 5.77
CA LEU A 429 -34.38 -12.94 5.55
C LEU A 429 -34.88 -13.70 6.80
N PRO A 430 -35.93 -14.53 6.68
CA PRO A 430 -36.33 -15.42 7.75
C PRO A 430 -35.33 -16.58 7.88
N ILE A 431 -34.88 -16.84 9.10
CA ILE A 431 -34.06 -17.99 9.47
C ILE A 431 -34.94 -18.98 10.21
N PRO A 432 -35.12 -20.21 9.68
CA PRO A 432 -35.86 -21.26 10.34
C PRO A 432 -35.39 -21.46 11.79
N GLY A 433 -36.32 -21.36 12.74
CA GLY A 433 -36.05 -21.55 14.17
C GLY A 433 -35.28 -20.42 14.88
N ALA A 434 -34.82 -19.39 14.19
CA ALA A 434 -34.04 -18.29 14.79
C ALA A 434 -34.68 -16.89 14.64
N GLY A 435 -35.70 -16.74 13.79
CA GLY A 435 -36.36 -15.45 13.57
C GLY A 435 -35.84 -14.75 12.32
N LYS A 436 -35.63 -13.43 12.34
CA LYS A 436 -35.08 -12.71 11.18
C LYS A 436 -33.59 -12.49 11.35
N LEU A 437 -32.82 -12.61 10.28
CA LEU A 437 -31.36 -12.46 10.27
C LEU A 437 -30.88 -11.16 10.94
N LYS A 438 -31.58 -10.04 10.67
CA LYS A 438 -31.27 -8.73 11.26
C LYS A 438 -31.47 -8.64 12.78
N ASP A 439 -32.32 -9.51 13.34
CA ASP A 439 -32.69 -9.50 14.76
C ASP A 439 -31.77 -10.42 15.59
N LEU A 440 -30.89 -11.20 14.95
CA LEU A 440 -30.01 -12.14 15.64
C LEU A 440 -28.84 -11.44 16.35
N THR A 441 -28.52 -11.87 17.57
CA THR A 441 -27.27 -11.51 18.26
C THR A 441 -26.05 -12.12 17.56
N ILE A 442 -24.84 -11.63 17.88
CA ILE A 442 -23.59 -12.17 17.30
C ILE A 442 -23.41 -13.67 17.60
N ASP A 443 -23.75 -14.11 18.81
CA ASP A 443 -23.68 -15.53 19.22
C ASP A 443 -24.71 -16.41 18.49
N GLN A 444 -25.88 -15.86 18.16
CA GLN A 444 -26.89 -16.56 17.36
C GLN A 444 -26.44 -16.67 15.90
N LEU A 445 -25.84 -15.61 15.34
CA LEU A 445 -25.24 -15.65 14.01
C LEU A 445 -24.11 -16.67 13.95
N GLN A 446 -23.20 -16.68 14.92
CA GLN A 446 -22.09 -17.62 14.94
C GLN A 446 -22.56 -19.08 14.99
N ARG A 447 -23.53 -19.39 15.85
CA ARG A 447 -24.14 -20.74 15.89
C ARG A 447 -24.78 -21.11 14.56
N TRP A 448 -25.56 -20.19 13.98
CA TRP A 448 -26.23 -20.44 12.70
C TRP A 448 -25.23 -20.66 11.56
N VAL A 449 -24.24 -19.79 11.38
CA VAL A 449 -23.21 -19.93 10.34
C VAL A 449 -22.44 -21.24 10.52
N THR A 450 -22.05 -21.57 11.75
CA THR A 450 -21.31 -22.80 12.06
C THR A 450 -22.13 -24.04 11.72
N SER A 451 -23.40 -24.10 12.15
CA SER A 451 -24.29 -25.24 11.87
C SER A 451 -24.56 -25.41 10.37
N ASN A 452 -24.85 -24.33 9.64
CA ASN A 452 -25.07 -24.45 8.19
C ASN A 452 -23.81 -24.91 7.46
N LEU A 453 -22.63 -24.42 7.86
CA LEU A 453 -21.37 -24.86 7.26
C LEU A 453 -21.06 -26.33 7.59
N GLN A 454 -21.51 -26.84 8.73
CA GLN A 454 -21.42 -28.26 9.07
C GLN A 454 -22.38 -29.11 8.22
N GLU A 455 -23.64 -28.69 8.11
CA GLU A 455 -24.66 -29.37 7.29
C GLU A 455 -24.29 -29.36 5.80
N LYS A 456 -23.69 -28.27 5.33
CA LYS A 456 -23.26 -28.08 3.94
C LYS A 456 -21.74 -28.13 3.78
N ALA A 457 -21.07 -29.01 4.52
CA ALA A 457 -19.62 -29.14 4.45
C ALA A 457 -19.08 -29.45 3.03
N GLN A 458 -19.88 -30.12 2.19
CA GLN A 458 -19.55 -30.43 0.79
C GLN A 458 -19.84 -29.26 -0.18
N THR A 459 -20.63 -28.27 0.23
CA THR A 459 -21.00 -27.10 -0.57
C THR A 459 -20.97 -25.81 0.28
N PRO A 460 -19.78 -25.36 0.77
CA PRO A 460 -19.67 -24.20 1.67
C PRO A 460 -20.29 -22.91 1.13
N SER A 461 -20.25 -22.69 -0.19
CA SER A 461 -20.85 -21.54 -0.86
C SER A 461 -22.36 -21.43 -0.67
N GLU A 462 -23.04 -22.55 -0.39
CA GLU A 462 -24.47 -22.54 -0.11
C GLU A 462 -24.81 -22.49 1.38
N ALA A 463 -23.81 -22.52 2.26
CA ALA A 463 -24.02 -22.48 3.71
C ALA A 463 -24.73 -21.19 4.12
N ILE A 464 -24.46 -20.09 3.42
CA ILE A 464 -25.10 -18.79 3.63
C ILE A 464 -25.74 -18.35 2.32
N PRO A 465 -27.09 -18.36 2.22
CA PRO A 465 -27.77 -18.19 0.94
C PRO A 465 -27.93 -16.70 0.57
N PHE A 466 -26.82 -15.97 0.38
CA PHE A 466 -26.87 -14.58 -0.09
C PHE A 466 -27.66 -14.47 -1.40
N HIS A 467 -27.50 -15.46 -2.29
CA HIS A 467 -28.31 -15.56 -3.51
C HIS A 467 -29.81 -15.58 -3.27
N ARG A 468 -30.31 -16.18 -2.18
CA ARG A 468 -31.75 -16.12 -1.84
C ARG A 468 -32.10 -14.76 -1.27
N ALA A 469 -31.29 -14.26 -0.34
CA ALA A 469 -31.54 -13.01 0.35
C ALA A 469 -31.71 -11.83 -0.62
N PHE A 470 -30.84 -11.74 -1.62
CA PHE A 470 -30.88 -10.69 -2.63
C PHE A 470 -31.73 -11.07 -3.84
N GLY A 471 -31.59 -12.30 -4.30
CA GLY A 471 -32.26 -12.76 -5.52
C GLY A 471 -33.78 -12.81 -5.42
N GLU A 472 -34.33 -13.27 -4.29
CA GLU A 472 -35.78 -13.36 -4.08
C GLU A 472 -36.47 -11.98 -4.01
N GLN A 473 -35.70 -10.90 -3.89
CA GLN A 473 -36.23 -9.53 -3.92
C GLN A 473 -36.41 -8.98 -5.34
N ILE A 474 -35.83 -9.64 -6.35
CA ILE A 474 -35.97 -9.22 -7.75
C ILE A 474 -37.35 -9.68 -8.24
N ALA A 475 -38.32 -8.76 -8.20
CA ALA A 475 -39.71 -9.04 -8.57
C ALA A 475 -39.89 -9.34 -10.07
N ASN A 476 -39.04 -8.80 -10.94
CA ASN A 476 -39.11 -9.03 -12.37
C ASN A 476 -38.47 -10.38 -12.74
N PRO A 477 -39.21 -11.34 -13.33
CA PRO A 477 -38.71 -12.69 -13.60
C PRO A 477 -37.58 -12.73 -14.65
N ASP A 478 -37.55 -11.81 -15.61
CA ASP A 478 -36.48 -11.74 -16.60
C ASP A 478 -35.17 -11.28 -15.95
N LEU A 479 -35.25 -10.22 -15.12
CA LEU A 479 -34.09 -9.73 -14.36
C LEU A 479 -33.60 -10.78 -13.34
N ARG A 480 -34.53 -11.52 -12.72
CA ARG A 480 -34.21 -12.64 -11.83
C ARG A 480 -33.40 -13.71 -12.56
N THR A 481 -33.82 -14.06 -13.77
CA THR A 481 -33.15 -15.06 -14.61
C THR A 481 -31.73 -14.60 -14.99
N ASP A 482 -31.58 -13.35 -15.41
CA ASP A 482 -30.28 -12.75 -15.74
C ASP A 482 -29.33 -12.73 -14.53
N TYR A 483 -29.85 -12.41 -13.34
CA TYR A 483 -29.11 -12.46 -12.09
C TYR A 483 -28.65 -13.89 -11.73
N ASP A 484 -29.58 -14.86 -11.77
CA ASP A 484 -29.27 -16.25 -11.36
C ASP A 484 -28.27 -16.90 -12.31
N ALA A 485 -28.35 -16.61 -13.61
CA ALA A 485 -27.39 -17.06 -14.60
C ALA A 485 -25.99 -16.51 -14.31
N ALA A 486 -25.85 -15.19 -14.14
CA ALA A 486 -24.55 -14.57 -13.87
C ALA A 486 -23.93 -15.03 -12.53
N ARG A 487 -24.77 -15.26 -11.51
CA ARG A 487 -24.35 -15.84 -10.22
C ARG A 487 -23.84 -17.27 -10.40
N GLY A 488 -24.57 -18.10 -11.14
CA GLY A 488 -24.18 -19.48 -11.46
C GLY A 488 -22.87 -19.54 -12.25
N ASP A 489 -22.70 -18.67 -13.25
CA ASP A 489 -21.49 -18.59 -14.05
C ASP A 489 -20.28 -18.21 -13.21
N ALA A 490 -20.39 -17.19 -12.35
CA ALA A 490 -19.33 -16.81 -11.42
C ALA A 490 -18.86 -17.98 -10.54
N PHE A 491 -19.81 -18.79 -10.09
CA PHE A 491 -19.52 -19.97 -9.30
C PHE A 491 -18.85 -21.09 -10.11
N LEU A 492 -19.36 -21.40 -11.30
CA LEU A 492 -18.81 -22.44 -12.19
C LEU A 492 -17.42 -22.08 -12.73
N ASN A 493 -17.22 -20.82 -13.09
CA ASN A 493 -15.97 -20.30 -13.61
C ASN A 493 -14.84 -20.35 -12.57
N ARG A 494 -15.18 -20.25 -11.28
CA ARG A 494 -14.23 -20.55 -10.19
C ARG A 494 -13.83 -22.03 -10.21
N GLN A 495 -14.77 -22.97 -10.31
CA GLN A 495 -14.45 -24.40 -10.33
C GLN A 495 -13.57 -24.80 -11.54
N ARG A 496 -13.72 -24.09 -12.66
CA ARG A 496 -12.91 -24.30 -13.87
C ARG A 496 -11.52 -23.64 -13.82
N GLY A 497 -11.24 -22.81 -12.82
CA GLY A 497 -9.94 -22.15 -12.63
C GLY A 497 -8.91 -22.97 -11.84
N LEU A 498 -9.20 -24.25 -11.56
CA LEU A 498 -8.37 -25.15 -10.74
C LEU A 498 -7.19 -25.81 -11.51
N THR A 499 -6.77 -25.25 -12.64
CA THR A 499 -5.62 -25.74 -13.43
C THR A 499 -4.69 -24.62 -13.81
#